data_AF-A0A967Z1Q6-F1
#
_entry.id   AF-A0A967Z1Q6-F1
#
_cell.length_a   1.000
_cell.length_b   1.000
_cell.length_c   1.000
_cell.angle_alpha   90.00
_cell.angle_beta   90.00
_cell.angle_gamma   90.00
#
_symmetry.space_group_name_H-M   'P 1'
#
loop_
_entity.id
_entity.type
_entity.pdbx_description
1 polymer ?
#
loop_
_entity_poly.entity_id
_entity_poly.type
_entity_poly.pdbx_seq_one_letter_code
_entity_poly.pdbx_strand_id
1 'polypeptide(L)'
;MSKKKTVKNGLHTRALFDAKMRFLLLGTLAGLVIGGIVIFIATDVNHPQVNKQPSQYHPATFVVAGKFLCGCQECQLELVRCKCGNSAGGTHELDYISMKLAEGLSEPDVVREVYKKFGSIKNAYRFLLED
;
A
#
# COMPACT_ATOMS: atom_id res chain seq x y z
N MET A 1 -37.27 -11.40 55.29
CA MET A 1 -36.00 -12.09 55.57
C MET A 1 -35.33 -12.46 54.26
N SER A 2 -34.40 -11.62 53.78
CA SER A 2 -33.68 -11.84 52.51
C SER A 2 -32.52 -12.82 52.71
N LYS A 3 -32.55 -13.93 51.96
CA LYS A 3 -31.39 -14.83 51.83
C LYS A 3 -30.64 -14.52 50.54
N LYS A 4 -29.36 -14.19 50.72
CA LYS A 4 -28.26 -14.26 49.76
C LYS A 4 -28.30 -15.59 48.98
N LYS A 5 -27.90 -15.59 47.70
CA LYS A 5 -26.61 -16.18 47.27
C LYS A 5 -26.42 -16.13 45.74
N THR A 6 -25.24 -15.64 45.40
CA THR A 6 -24.52 -15.74 44.13
C THR A 6 -24.24 -17.21 43.74
N VAL A 7 -24.40 -17.53 42.45
CA VAL A 7 -23.94 -18.76 41.78
C VAL A 7 -23.32 -18.30 40.44
N LYS A 8 -21.98 -18.23 40.35
CA LYS A 8 -21.02 -19.20 39.76
C LYS A 8 -21.15 -19.45 38.24
N ASN A 9 -20.19 -18.87 37.52
CA ASN A 9 -19.31 -19.38 36.46
C ASN A 9 -19.72 -20.64 35.67
N GLY A 10 -19.51 -20.58 34.36
CA GLY A 10 -19.42 -21.72 33.44
C GLY A 10 -19.88 -21.31 32.04
N LEU A 11 -19.01 -20.78 31.18
CA LEU A 11 -18.07 -21.51 30.33
C LEU A 11 -18.75 -22.31 29.19
N HIS A 12 -18.36 -21.93 27.97
CA HIS A 12 -18.35 -22.69 26.73
C HIS A 12 -19.61 -22.78 25.83
N THR A 13 -19.32 -22.39 24.58
CA THR A 13 -19.68 -23.03 23.30
C THR A 13 -20.97 -22.68 22.57
N ARG A 14 -20.74 -22.34 21.28
CA ARG A 14 -21.52 -22.68 20.07
C ARG A 14 -22.76 -21.80 19.84
N ALA A 15 -22.67 -20.88 18.89
CA ALA A 15 -23.03 -21.09 17.49
C ALA A 15 -24.55 -21.17 17.30
N LEU A 16 -25.15 -20.08 16.82
CA LEU A 16 -26.47 -20.04 16.18
C LEU A 16 -26.58 -18.68 15.49
N PHE A 17 -26.42 -18.62 14.15
CA PHE A 17 -27.53 -18.71 13.20
C PHE A 17 -28.69 -17.78 13.57
N ASP A 18 -28.59 -16.54 13.09
CA ASP A 18 -29.69 -15.59 12.91
C ASP A 18 -29.75 -15.36 11.38
N ALA A 19 -30.63 -15.93 10.57
CA ALA A 19 -31.99 -16.46 10.73
C ALA A 19 -33.08 -15.39 10.95
N LYS A 20 -33.12 -14.39 10.06
CA LYS A 20 -34.28 -13.50 9.83
C LYS A 20 -34.12 -12.92 8.41
N MET A 21 -35.02 -13.04 7.45
CA MET A 21 -36.48 -13.14 7.42
C MET A 21 -36.84 -13.92 6.13
N ARG A 22 -37.56 -15.05 6.15
CA ARG A 22 -39.03 -15.15 6.09
C ARG A 22 -39.72 -13.94 5.43
N PHE A 23 -40.14 -14.06 4.18
CA PHE A 23 -41.54 -14.09 3.74
C PHE A 23 -41.66 -13.77 2.24
N LEU A 24 -42.70 -14.36 1.64
CA LEU A 24 -43.22 -14.21 0.27
C LEU A 24 -42.77 -15.32 -0.69
N LEU A 25 -43.39 -16.50 -0.60
CA LEU A 25 -44.70 -16.87 -1.19
C LEU A 25 -44.64 -17.06 -2.71
N LEU A 26 -44.78 -18.33 -3.08
CA LEU A 26 -45.58 -18.87 -4.20
C LEU A 26 -45.22 -18.47 -5.63
N GLY A 27 -44.78 -19.46 -6.41
CA GLY A 27 -44.93 -19.40 -7.86
C GLY A 27 -44.19 -20.52 -8.61
N THR A 28 -44.92 -21.57 -8.98
CA THR A 28 -44.73 -22.44 -10.17
C THR A 28 -43.41 -23.20 -10.32
N LEU A 29 -43.38 -24.51 -10.06
CA LEU A 29 -43.70 -25.60 -11.02
C LEU A 29 -42.75 -25.68 -12.23
N ALA A 30 -41.99 -26.79 -12.23
CA ALA A 30 -41.60 -27.60 -13.37
C ALA A 30 -40.88 -26.92 -14.56
N GLY A 31 -39.65 -27.36 -14.81
CA GLY A 31 -39.20 -27.47 -16.19
C GLY A 31 -37.70 -27.36 -16.43
N LEU A 32 -37.20 -28.40 -17.10
CA LEU A 32 -36.02 -28.45 -17.96
C LEU A 32 -34.60 -28.49 -17.35
N VAL A 33 -34.11 -29.73 -17.41
CA VAL A 33 -32.75 -30.18 -17.72
C VAL A 33 -32.12 -29.36 -18.87
N ILE A 34 -30.80 -29.13 -18.81
CA ILE A 34 -29.78 -29.40 -19.85
C ILE A 34 -28.61 -28.40 -19.72
N GLY A 35 -27.42 -28.94 -19.45
CA GLY A 35 -26.11 -28.48 -19.94
C GLY A 35 -25.86 -26.96 -19.98
N GLY A 36 -25.62 -26.35 -18.83
CA GLY A 36 -25.15 -24.97 -18.73
C GLY A 36 -23.66 -24.93 -18.44
N ILE A 37 -22.88 -24.52 -19.43
CA ILE A 37 -21.44 -24.25 -19.42
C ILE A 37 -21.04 -23.49 -18.15
N VAL A 38 -20.12 -24.04 -17.35
CA VAL A 38 -19.45 -23.27 -16.29
C VAL A 38 -18.47 -22.32 -16.98
N ILE A 39 -18.94 -21.12 -17.33
CA ILE A 39 -18.06 -20.03 -17.73
C ILE A 39 -17.36 -19.54 -16.45
N PHE A 40 -16.18 -20.11 -16.16
CA PHE A 40 -15.21 -19.47 -15.28
C PHE A 40 -14.74 -18.22 -15.99
N ILE A 41 -15.42 -17.10 -15.74
CA ILE A 41 -14.87 -15.79 -16.06
C ILE A 41 -13.70 -15.60 -15.09
N ALA A 42 -12.51 -16.00 -15.51
CA ALA A 42 -11.28 -15.52 -14.91
C ALA A 42 -11.27 -14.02 -15.16
N THR A 43 -11.77 -13.25 -14.18
CA THR A 43 -11.45 -11.84 -14.11
C THR A 43 -9.97 -11.77 -13.79
N ASP A 44 -9.15 -11.90 -14.84
CA ASP A 44 -7.76 -11.50 -14.80
C ASP A 44 -7.80 -10.06 -14.32
N VAL A 45 -7.31 -9.86 -13.09
CA VAL A 45 -7.17 -8.57 -12.46
C VAL A 45 -6.20 -7.83 -13.34
N ASN A 46 -6.77 -7.12 -14.31
CA ASN A 46 -6.12 -6.18 -15.18
C ASN A 46 -5.39 -5.20 -14.25
N HIS A 47 -4.13 -5.50 -13.93
CA HIS A 47 -3.27 -4.58 -13.24
C HIS A 47 -3.06 -3.46 -14.24
N PRO A 48 -3.63 -2.25 -14.01
CA PRO A 48 -3.29 -1.14 -14.87
C PRO A 48 -1.78 -0.98 -14.78
N GLN A 49 -1.10 -1.20 -15.90
CA GLN A 49 0.26 -0.74 -16.12
C GLN A 49 0.17 0.78 -16.08
N VAL A 50 0.23 1.34 -14.87
CA VAL A 50 0.34 2.77 -14.64
C VAL A 50 1.68 3.15 -15.22
N ASN A 51 1.64 3.60 -16.47
CA ASN A 51 2.72 4.33 -17.10
C ASN A 51 2.87 5.63 -16.29
N LYS A 52 3.65 5.57 -15.20
CA LYS A 52 4.02 6.71 -14.37
C LYS A 52 4.90 7.63 -15.21
N GLN A 53 4.27 8.43 -16.07
CA GLN A 53 4.90 9.65 -16.56
C GLN A 53 5.30 10.52 -15.35
N PRO A 54 6.37 11.33 -15.48
CA PRO A 54 6.90 12.19 -14.41
C PRO A 54 5.92 13.25 -13.85
N SER A 55 4.65 13.24 -14.27
CA SER A 55 3.59 14.16 -13.87
C SER A 55 2.89 13.82 -12.54
N GLN A 56 3.27 12.74 -11.85
CA GLN A 56 2.57 12.30 -10.63
C GLN A 56 3.25 12.62 -9.30
N TYR A 57 4.46 13.18 -9.30
CA TYR A 57 5.17 13.47 -8.06
C TYR A 57 4.86 14.88 -7.54
N HIS A 58 4.67 14.99 -6.21
CA HIS A 58 4.56 16.28 -5.54
C HIS A 58 5.85 17.10 -5.77
N PRO A 59 5.80 18.44 -5.94
CA PRO A 59 6.99 19.26 -6.16
C PRO A 59 8.09 19.08 -5.09
N ALA A 60 7.69 18.85 -3.84
CA ALA A 60 8.61 18.59 -2.73
C ALA A 60 9.47 17.32 -2.94
N THR A 61 8.97 16.33 -3.68
CA THR A 61 9.74 15.12 -4.03
C THR A 61 11.00 15.50 -4.81
N PHE A 62 10.91 16.44 -5.75
CA PHE A 62 12.06 16.89 -6.54
C PHE A 62 13.04 17.74 -5.71
N VAL A 63 12.54 18.49 -4.72
CA VAL A 63 13.39 19.26 -3.80
C VAL A 63 14.26 18.31 -2.97
N VAL A 64 13.66 17.27 -2.39
CA VAL A 64 14.41 16.25 -1.63
C VAL A 64 15.35 15.48 -2.57
N ALA A 65 14.85 15.00 -3.71
CA ALA A 65 15.65 14.23 -4.66
C ALA A 65 16.86 15.01 -5.20
N GLY A 66 16.76 16.33 -5.35
CA GLY A 66 17.89 17.19 -5.77
C GLY A 66 19.08 17.20 -4.79
N LYS A 67 18.90 16.65 -3.59
CA LYS A 67 19.95 16.48 -2.58
C LYS A 67 20.74 15.19 -2.74
N PHE A 68 20.21 14.22 -3.49
CA PHE A 68 20.77 12.89 -3.65
C PHE A 68 21.42 12.70 -5.03
N LEU A 69 22.42 11.83 -5.04
CA LEU A 69 22.97 11.23 -6.24
C LEU A 69 22.25 9.90 -6.49
N CYS A 70 22.17 9.48 -7.75
CA CYS A 70 21.53 8.23 -8.10
C CYS A 70 22.25 7.04 -7.46
N GLY A 71 21.50 6.22 -6.72
CA GLY A 71 21.98 5.04 -5.99
C GLY A 71 22.41 3.88 -6.90
N CYS A 72 22.21 3.98 -8.21
CA CYS A 72 22.70 3.03 -9.22
C CYS A 72 24.23 2.86 -9.22
N GLN A 73 25.00 3.80 -8.64
CA GLN A 73 26.48 3.91 -8.67
C GLN A 73 27.13 4.07 -10.05
N GLU A 74 26.48 3.61 -11.11
CA GLU A 74 26.96 3.70 -12.50
C GLU A 74 26.81 5.11 -13.08
N CYS A 75 25.72 5.80 -12.71
CA CYS A 75 25.30 7.01 -13.39
C CYS A 75 26.02 8.25 -12.87
N GLN A 76 26.40 8.28 -11.58
CA GLN A 76 26.94 9.46 -10.86
C GLN A 76 26.19 10.78 -11.12
N LEU A 77 24.90 10.69 -11.49
CA LEU A 77 24.04 11.83 -11.77
C LEU A 77 23.23 12.19 -10.54
N GLU A 78 22.74 13.43 -10.49
CA GLU A 78 21.70 13.82 -9.54
C GLU A 78 20.47 12.94 -9.72
N LEU A 79 19.82 12.57 -8.61
CA LEU A 79 18.70 11.65 -8.63
C LEU A 79 17.57 12.13 -9.56
N VAL A 80 17.27 13.43 -9.52
CA VAL A 80 16.28 14.08 -10.39
C VAL A 80 16.59 14.00 -11.89
N ARG A 81 17.86 13.78 -12.25
CA ARG A 81 18.31 13.62 -13.65
C ARG A 81 18.55 12.15 -14.01
N CYS A 82 18.44 11.24 -13.05
CA CYS A 82 18.73 9.83 -13.25
C CYS A 82 17.56 9.14 -13.95
N LYS A 83 17.83 8.60 -15.14
CA LYS A 83 16.86 7.83 -15.95
C LYS A 83 17.26 6.36 -16.11
N CYS A 84 18.11 5.85 -15.21
CA CYS A 84 18.51 4.46 -15.29
C CYS A 84 17.33 3.55 -14.94
N GLY A 85 17.17 2.46 -15.69
CA GLY A 85 16.13 1.46 -15.44
C GLY A 85 16.49 0.48 -14.32
N ASN A 86 17.50 0.79 -13.50
CA ASN A 86 17.91 -0.06 -12.39
C ASN A 86 16.82 -0.06 -11.30
N SER A 87 16.62 -1.20 -10.63
CA SER A 87 15.69 -1.33 -9.50
C SER A 87 16.11 -0.47 -8.30
N ALA A 88 17.41 -0.16 -8.18
CA ALA A 88 17.96 0.84 -7.26
C ALA A 88 18.14 2.23 -7.92
N GLY A 89 17.48 2.47 -9.05
CA GLY A 89 17.62 3.68 -9.86
C GLY A 89 16.64 4.80 -9.52
N GLY A 90 16.64 5.81 -10.39
CA GLY A 90 15.92 7.08 -10.20
C GLY A 90 14.46 6.94 -9.79
N THR A 91 13.70 6.06 -10.46
CA THR A 91 12.26 5.90 -10.19
C THR A 91 11.97 5.33 -8.81
N HIS A 92 12.74 4.35 -8.35
CA HIS A 92 12.47 3.68 -7.07
C HIS A 92 12.79 4.59 -5.88
N GLU A 93 13.86 5.37 -5.96
CA GLU A 93 14.18 6.37 -4.94
C GLU A 93 13.15 7.51 -4.94
N LEU A 94 12.72 8.00 -6.11
CA LEU A 94 11.66 9.02 -6.21
C LEU A 94 10.32 8.53 -5.64
N ASP A 95 9.94 7.28 -5.91
CA ASP A 95 8.75 6.66 -5.33
C ASP A 95 8.87 6.58 -3.80
N TYR A 96 10.04 6.19 -3.28
CA TYR A 96 10.27 6.13 -1.84
C TYR A 96 10.21 7.52 -1.18
N ILE A 97 10.84 8.54 -1.77
CA ILE A 97 10.77 9.93 -1.29
C ILE A 97 9.31 10.40 -1.26
N SER A 98 8.58 10.18 -2.36
CA SER A 98 7.18 10.60 -2.47
C SER A 98 6.29 9.91 -1.43
N MET A 99 6.52 8.62 -1.16
CA MET A 99 5.82 7.88 -0.12
C MET A 99 6.08 8.47 1.26
N LYS A 100 7.35 8.79 1.60
CA LYS A 100 7.69 9.39 2.90
C LYS A 100 7.11 10.79 3.10
N LEU A 101 7.06 11.60 2.05
CA LEU A 101 6.36 12.89 2.09
C LEU A 101 4.84 12.70 2.28
N ALA A 102 4.24 11.69 1.64
CA ALA A 102 2.82 11.37 1.80
C ALA A 102 2.47 10.80 3.20
N GLU A 103 3.43 10.18 3.88
CA GLU A 103 3.32 9.77 5.29
C GLU A 103 3.35 10.98 6.27
N GLY A 104 3.61 12.19 5.77
CA GLY A 104 3.64 13.43 6.57
C GLY A 104 4.97 13.70 7.26
N LEU A 105 6.05 13.00 6.87
CA LEU A 105 7.39 13.28 7.40
C LEU A 105 7.86 14.67 6.95
N SER A 106 8.62 15.32 7.83
CA SER A 106 9.28 16.58 7.50
C SER A 106 10.40 16.36 6.47
N GLU A 107 10.72 17.38 5.68
CA GLU A 107 11.81 17.31 4.70
C GLU A 107 13.14 16.76 5.27
N PRO A 108 13.66 17.23 6.44
CA PRO A 108 14.89 16.68 7.00
C PRO A 108 14.73 15.21 7.46
N ASP A 109 13.57 14.81 7.97
CA ASP A 109 13.32 13.39 8.32
C ASP A 109 13.32 12.50 7.07
N VAL A 110 12.68 12.95 5.99
CA VAL A 110 12.70 12.23 4.71
C VAL A 110 14.13 12.11 4.19
N VAL A 111 14.94 13.18 4.26
CA VAL A 111 16.35 13.14 3.86
C VAL A 111 17.13 12.08 4.66
N ARG A 112 16.94 12.02 5.99
CA ARG A 112 17.59 11.01 6.83
C ARG A 112 17.16 9.59 6.47
N GLU A 113 15.86 9.35 6.28
CA GLU A 113 15.33 8.03 5.92
C GLU A 113 15.81 7.57 4.53
N VAL A 114 15.80 8.46 3.55
CA VAL A 114 16.29 8.18 2.18
C VAL A 114 17.79 7.90 2.21
N TYR A 115 18.57 8.68 2.95
CA TYR A 115 20.00 8.43 3.13
C TYR A 115 20.27 7.10 3.80
N LYS A 116 19.54 6.75 4.85
CA LYS A 116 19.66 5.46 5.53
C LYS A 116 19.39 4.27 4.59
N LYS A 117 18.47 4.44 3.64
CA LYS A 117 18.09 3.38 2.70
C LYS A 117 19.00 3.28 1.46
N PHE A 118 19.46 4.40 0.92
CA PHE A 118 20.16 4.45 -0.38
C PHE A 118 21.59 5.06 -0.33
N GLY A 119 21.97 5.71 0.77
CA GLY A 119 23.34 6.12 1.10
C GLY A 119 23.96 7.27 0.29
N SER A 120 23.31 7.72 -0.79
CA SER A 120 23.95 8.58 -1.79
C SER A 120 23.51 10.04 -1.73
N ILE A 121 24.00 10.81 -0.74
CA ILE A 121 23.72 12.26 -0.60
C ILE A 121 24.86 13.12 -1.14
N LYS A 122 24.56 14.30 -1.70
CA LYS A 122 25.58 15.27 -2.10
C LYS A 122 26.25 15.86 -0.86
N ASN A 123 27.58 16.08 -0.92
CA ASN A 123 28.36 16.65 0.19
C ASN A 123 27.81 17.97 0.72
N ALA A 124 27.25 18.81 -0.16
CA ALA A 124 26.65 20.09 0.22
C ALA A 124 25.48 19.95 1.21
N TYR A 125 24.83 18.78 1.31
CA TYR A 125 23.68 18.53 2.17
C TYR A 125 23.97 17.56 3.32
N ARG A 126 25.24 17.18 3.53
CA ARG A 126 25.62 16.22 4.59
C ARG A 126 25.26 16.73 6.00
N PHE A 127 25.26 18.04 6.20
CA PHE A 127 24.88 18.68 7.45
C PHE A 127 23.43 18.37 7.88
N LEU A 128 22.55 17.94 6.95
CA LEU A 128 21.18 17.53 7.28
C LEU A 128 21.10 16.17 8.00
N LEU A 129 22.23 15.46 8.10
CA LEU A 129 22.35 14.17 8.75
C LEU A 129 22.97 14.28 10.15
N GLU A 130 23.40 15.47 10.56
CA GLU A 130 23.97 15.74 11.88
C GLU A 130 22.81 16.13 12.80
N ASP A 131 22.69 15.43 13.94
CA ASP A 131 21.66 15.66 14.98
C ASP A 131 22.09 16.74 15.99
#